data_AF-T0YZ72-F1
#
_entry.id   AF-T0YZ72-F1
#
_cell.length_a   1.000
_cell.length_b   1.000
_cell.length_c   1.000
_cell.angle_alpha   90.00
_cell.angle_beta   90.00
_cell.angle_gamma   90.00
#
_symmetry.space_group_name_H-M   'P 1'
#
loop_
_entity.id
_entity.type
_entity.pdbx_description
1 polymer ?
#
loop_
_entity_poly.entity_id
_entity_poly.type
_entity_poly.pdbx_seq_one_letter_code
_entity_poly.pdbx_strand_id
1 'polypeptide(L)'
;EKIVQDLVTDPLQQRVLDPACGSGTFLFHAVRRRLDAAETAGIGNAEALTGVTEAIYGIDIHPVAVILARVTYLLAMGSRRLQGDRGELTIPVYLGDSLQWQTDDTALLHNRLVVYVDDERGLFSEELKFPATLLSQPEQFDRLVDDLTTMASD
;
A
#
# COMPACT_ATOMS: atom_id res chain seq x y z
N GLU A 1 -0.22 -19.13 -6.93
CA GLU A 1 1.18 -19.32 -7.35
C GLU A 1 1.42 -19.17 -8.85
N LYS A 2 0.82 -20.01 -9.72
CA LYS A 2 1.08 -20.03 -11.17
C LYS A 2 0.98 -18.66 -11.87
N ILE A 3 -0.09 -17.90 -11.60
CA ILE A 3 -0.26 -16.55 -12.17
C ILE A 3 0.91 -15.61 -11.85
N VAL A 4 1.43 -15.65 -10.62
CA VAL A 4 2.57 -14.81 -10.21
C VAL A 4 3.85 -15.26 -10.92
N GLN A 5 4.06 -16.56 -11.10
CA GLN A 5 5.22 -17.08 -11.83
C GLN A 5 5.20 -16.66 -13.30
N ASP A 6 4.02 -16.71 -13.92
CA ASP A 6 3.84 -16.40 -15.35
C ASP A 6 3.91 -14.88 -15.63
N LEU A 7 3.38 -14.04 -14.73
CA LEU A 7 3.26 -12.59 -14.96
C LEU A 7 4.39 -11.76 -14.33
N VAL A 8 4.98 -12.21 -13.23
CA VAL A 8 6.06 -11.50 -12.54
C VAL A 8 7.41 -12.07 -12.99
N THR A 9 7.81 -11.77 -14.23
CA THR A 9 9.03 -12.32 -14.85
C THR A 9 10.33 -11.67 -14.36
N ASP A 10 10.28 -10.40 -13.94
CA ASP A 10 11.39 -9.65 -13.36
C ASP A 10 11.00 -9.11 -11.98
N PRO A 11 11.01 -9.97 -10.95
CA PRO A 11 10.44 -9.64 -9.64
C PRO A 11 11.19 -8.55 -8.88
N LEU A 12 12.42 -8.17 -9.27
CA LEU A 12 13.17 -7.08 -8.63
C LEU A 12 12.84 -5.71 -9.25
N GLN A 13 12.45 -5.65 -10.52
CA GLN A 13 12.12 -4.40 -11.21
C GLN A 13 10.62 -4.17 -11.41
N GLN A 14 9.80 -5.22 -11.34
CA GLN A 14 8.36 -5.11 -11.57
C GLN A 14 7.59 -4.68 -10.32
N ARG A 15 6.62 -3.79 -10.53
CA ARG A 15 5.59 -3.41 -9.56
C ARG A 15 4.29 -4.11 -9.91
N VAL A 16 3.57 -4.60 -8.90
CA VAL A 16 2.31 -5.31 -9.05
C VAL A 16 1.26 -4.75 -8.12
N LEU A 17 0.02 -4.73 -8.58
CA LEU A 17 -1.15 -4.29 -7.83
C LEU A 17 -2.25 -5.35 -7.98
N ASP A 18 -2.82 -5.76 -6.87
CA ASP A 18 -4.06 -6.54 -6.84
C ASP A 18 -5.23 -5.63 -6.39
N PRO A 19 -6.13 -5.20 -7.30
CA PRO A 19 -7.17 -4.21 -7.02
C PRO A 19 -8.40 -4.77 -6.29
N ALA A 20 -8.43 -6.08 -6.02
CA ALA A 20 -9.46 -6.77 -5.23
C ALA A 20 -8.80 -7.93 -4.48
N CYS A 21 -7.85 -7.60 -3.61
CA CYS A 21 -6.87 -8.55 -3.11
C CYS A 21 -7.45 -9.64 -2.18
N GLY A 22 -8.67 -9.45 -1.67
CA GLY A 22 -9.35 -10.38 -0.79
C GLY A 22 -8.49 -10.72 0.41
N SER A 23 -8.25 -12.01 0.63
CA SER A 23 -7.38 -12.51 1.71
C SER A 23 -5.87 -12.34 1.46
N GLY A 24 -5.47 -11.83 0.29
CA GLY A 24 -4.08 -11.56 -0.07
C GLY A 24 -3.31 -12.75 -0.65
N THR A 25 -3.97 -13.77 -1.21
CA THR A 25 -3.27 -14.94 -1.78
C THR A 25 -2.32 -14.57 -2.92
N PHE A 26 -2.71 -13.65 -3.80
CA PHE A 26 -1.80 -13.16 -4.85
C PHE A 26 -0.58 -12.46 -4.24
N LEU A 27 -0.84 -11.54 -3.30
CA LEU A 27 0.21 -10.79 -2.59
C LEU A 27 1.19 -11.73 -1.89
N PHE A 28 0.70 -12.79 -1.23
CA PHE A 28 1.54 -13.79 -0.58
C PHE A 28 2.61 -14.35 -1.53
N HIS A 29 2.19 -14.79 -2.71
CA HIS A 29 3.09 -15.37 -3.68
C HIS A 29 4.00 -14.33 -4.34
N ALA A 30 3.50 -13.12 -4.61
CA ALA A 30 4.30 -12.02 -5.15
C ALA A 30 5.43 -11.63 -4.18
N VAL A 31 5.11 -11.50 -2.89
CA VAL A 31 6.07 -11.15 -1.83
C VAL A 31 7.17 -12.20 -1.75
N ARG A 32 6.80 -13.47 -1.65
CA ARG A 32 7.80 -14.56 -1.59
C ARG A 32 8.69 -14.58 -2.82
N ARG A 33 8.10 -14.46 -4.01
CA ARG A 33 8.86 -14.46 -5.27
C ARG A 33 9.89 -13.33 -5.32
N ARG A 34 9.54 -12.13 -4.87
CA ARG A 34 10.47 -11.00 -4.82
C ARG A 34 11.55 -11.19 -3.76
N LEU A 35 11.20 -11.70 -2.58
CA LEU A 35 12.19 -11.99 -1.53
C LEU A 35 13.17 -13.09 -1.95
N ASP A 36 12.70 -14.14 -2.62
CA ASP A 36 13.53 -15.23 -3.15
C ASP A 36 14.51 -14.71 -4.21
N ALA A 37 14.05 -13.80 -5.08
CA ALA A 37 14.91 -13.14 -6.06
C ALA A 37 15.93 -12.20 -5.39
N ALA A 38 15.52 -11.48 -4.34
CA ALA A 38 16.41 -10.59 -3.58
C ALA A 38 17.50 -11.37 -2.85
N GLU A 39 17.16 -12.52 -2.28
CA GLU A 39 18.12 -13.44 -1.66
C GLU A 39 19.11 -14.01 -2.68
N THR A 40 18.63 -14.40 -3.86
CA THR A 40 19.49 -14.87 -4.96
C THR A 40 20.44 -13.78 -5.45
N ALA A 41 20.02 -12.51 -5.43
CA ALA A 41 20.83 -11.36 -5.78
C ALA A 41 21.77 -10.88 -4.64
N GLY A 42 21.68 -11.48 -3.45
CA GLY A 42 22.49 -11.09 -2.29
C GLY A 42 22.08 -9.77 -1.64
N ILE A 43 20.83 -9.33 -1.85
CA ILE A 43 20.29 -8.09 -1.26
C ILE A 43 20.07 -8.28 0.26
N GLY A 44 20.47 -7.29 1.05
CA GLY A 44 20.34 -7.30 2.51
C GLY A 44 18.87 -7.33 2.97
N ASN A 45 18.62 -7.79 4.20
CA ASN A 45 17.25 -7.99 4.69
C ASN A 45 16.40 -6.71 4.69
N ALA A 46 16.94 -5.60 5.21
CA ALA A 46 16.23 -4.33 5.26
C ALA A 46 15.89 -3.80 3.85
N GLU A 47 16.83 -3.87 2.91
CA GLU A 47 16.63 -3.47 1.52
C GLU A 47 15.63 -4.37 0.80
N ALA A 48 15.68 -5.69 1.04
CA ALA A 48 14.72 -6.64 0.47
C ALA A 48 13.29 -6.38 0.95
N LEU A 49 13.11 -6.09 2.25
CA LEU A 49 11.80 -5.75 2.82
C LEU A 49 11.27 -4.42 2.28
N THR A 50 12.13 -3.41 2.20
CA THR A 50 11.78 -2.10 1.61
C THR A 50 11.37 -2.26 0.15
N GLY A 51 12.18 -2.98 -0.62
CA GLY A 51 11.88 -3.22 -2.03
C GLY A 51 10.55 -3.96 -2.22
N VAL A 52 10.15 -4.82 -1.29
CA VAL A 52 8.84 -5.49 -1.33
C VAL A 52 7.69 -4.51 -1.11
N THR A 53 7.76 -3.67 -0.08
CA THR A 53 6.70 -2.70 0.25
C THR A 53 6.55 -1.59 -0.79
N GLU A 54 7.60 -1.32 -1.57
CA GLU A 54 7.58 -0.37 -2.71
C GLU A 54 7.09 -0.97 -4.03
N ALA A 55 6.94 -2.29 -4.12
CA ALA A 55 6.65 -2.98 -5.38
C ALA A 55 5.32 -3.73 -5.40
N ILE A 56 4.82 -4.19 -4.25
CA ILE A 56 3.68 -5.12 -4.21
C ILE A 56 2.55 -4.50 -3.41
N TYR A 57 1.47 -4.14 -4.09
CA TYR A 57 0.35 -3.38 -3.54
C TYR A 57 -0.96 -4.18 -3.58
N GLY A 58 -1.82 -3.97 -2.59
CA GLY A 58 -3.17 -4.52 -2.55
C GLY A 58 -4.23 -3.44 -2.29
N ILE A 59 -5.39 -3.58 -2.91
CA ILE A 59 -6.58 -2.78 -2.59
C ILE A 59 -7.74 -3.74 -2.40
N ASP A 60 -8.58 -3.46 -1.40
CA ASP A 60 -9.86 -4.13 -1.25
C ASP A 60 -10.90 -3.17 -0.68
N ILE A 61 -12.16 -3.37 -1.02
CA ILE A 61 -13.29 -2.58 -0.50
C ILE A 61 -13.73 -3.07 0.89
N HIS A 62 -13.43 -4.32 1.24
CA HIS A 62 -13.87 -4.93 2.49
C HIS A 62 -12.78 -4.76 3.58
N PRO A 63 -13.06 -4.06 4.69
CA PRO A 63 -12.04 -3.77 5.71
C PRO A 63 -11.44 -5.03 6.36
N VAL A 64 -12.24 -6.07 6.57
CA VAL A 64 -11.72 -7.38 7.06
C VAL A 64 -10.78 -8.05 6.05
N ALA A 65 -11.03 -7.90 4.75
CA ALA A 65 -10.16 -8.46 3.71
C ALA A 65 -8.82 -7.72 3.71
N VAL A 66 -8.82 -6.39 3.82
CA VAL A 66 -7.60 -5.58 3.99
C VAL A 66 -6.77 -6.08 5.18
N ILE A 67 -7.39 -6.27 6.35
CA ILE A 67 -6.68 -6.77 7.55
C ILE A 67 -6.09 -8.15 7.28
N LEU A 68 -6.88 -9.07 6.72
CA LEU A 68 -6.43 -10.42 6.43
C LEU A 68 -5.29 -10.43 5.41
N ALA A 69 -5.38 -9.63 4.36
CA ALA A 69 -4.33 -9.46 3.36
C ALA A 69 -3.05 -8.89 3.97
N ARG A 70 -3.13 -7.92 4.89
CA ARG A 70 -1.96 -7.40 5.62
C ARG A 70 -1.28 -8.49 6.45
N VAL A 71 -2.06 -9.32 7.15
CA VAL A 71 -1.53 -10.47 7.91
C VAL A 71 -0.88 -11.48 6.96
N THR A 72 -1.56 -11.83 5.87
CA THR A 72 -1.03 -12.73 4.83
C THR A 72 0.27 -12.21 4.23
N TYR A 73 0.38 -10.90 4.01
CA TYR A 73 1.60 -10.23 3.55
C TYR A 73 2.76 -10.42 4.54
N LEU A 74 2.52 -10.18 5.83
CA LEU A 74 3.52 -10.41 6.89
C LEU A 74 3.93 -11.88 6.98
N LEU A 75 2.98 -12.81 6.85
CA LEU A 75 3.28 -14.25 6.82
C LEU A 75 4.17 -14.62 5.61
N ALA A 76 3.98 -13.96 4.47
CA ALA A 76 4.80 -14.15 3.29
C ALA A 76 6.25 -13.66 3.49
N MET A 77 6.45 -12.58 4.24
CA MET A 77 7.79 -12.10 4.61
C MET A 77 8.53 -13.07 5.55
N GLY A 78 7.78 -13.74 6.42
CA GLY A 78 8.29 -14.73 7.35
C GLY A 78 8.92 -14.12 8.61
N SER A 79 8.72 -14.80 9.75
CA SER A 79 9.13 -14.33 11.07
C SER A 79 10.62 -14.00 11.19
N ARG A 80 11.49 -14.79 10.53
CA ARG A 80 12.94 -14.56 10.55
C ARG A 80 13.34 -13.19 10.00
N ARG A 81 12.74 -12.77 8.88
CA ARG A 81 13.03 -11.46 8.27
C ARG A 81 12.45 -10.32 9.11
N LEU A 82 11.28 -10.55 9.72
CA LEU A 82 10.59 -9.58 10.57
C LEU A 82 11.24 -9.37 11.95
N GLN A 83 11.98 -10.36 12.45
CA GLN A 83 12.75 -10.29 13.71
C GLN A 83 14.20 -9.84 13.52
N GLY A 84 14.68 -9.80 12.26
CA GLY A 84 16.03 -9.35 11.94
C GLY A 84 16.15 -7.83 11.90
N ASP A 85 17.28 -7.35 11.37
CA ASP A 85 17.45 -5.94 11.04
C ASP A 85 16.45 -5.52 9.96
N ARG A 86 15.47 -4.71 10.37
CA ARG A 86 14.44 -4.12 9.52
C ARG A 86 14.19 -2.69 9.97
N GLY A 87 13.89 -1.82 9.01
CA GLY A 87 13.39 -0.49 9.29
C GLY A 87 11.93 -0.50 9.77
N GLU A 88 11.35 0.69 9.79
CA GLU A 88 9.90 0.88 9.86
C GLU A 88 9.24 0.15 8.67
N LEU A 89 8.06 -0.43 8.89
CA LEU A 89 7.42 -1.27 7.91
C LEU A 89 5.93 -0.92 7.80
N THR A 90 5.56 -0.33 6.68
CA THR A 90 4.17 -0.11 6.30
C THR A 90 3.75 -1.17 5.29
N ILE A 91 2.65 -1.88 5.58
CA ILE A 91 2.14 -2.93 4.68
C ILE A 91 1.20 -2.28 3.65
N PRO A 92 1.56 -2.26 2.35
CA PRO A 92 0.90 -1.46 1.32
C PRO A 92 -0.39 -2.13 0.81
N VAL A 93 -1.32 -2.39 1.73
CA VAL A 93 -2.66 -2.91 1.46
C VAL A 93 -3.67 -1.91 1.99
N TYR A 94 -4.49 -1.36 1.10
CA TYR A 94 -5.34 -0.20 1.39
C TYR A 94 -6.81 -0.52 1.21
N LEU A 95 -7.65 0.14 2.01
CA LEU A 95 -9.09 0.15 1.82
C LEU A 95 -9.41 1.08 0.65
N GLY A 96 -10.14 0.59 -0.34
CA GLY A 96 -10.55 1.41 -1.47
C GLY A 96 -11.50 0.69 -2.40
N ASP A 97 -12.37 1.46 -3.06
CA ASP A 97 -13.16 0.97 -4.18
C ASP A 97 -12.37 1.23 -5.47
N SER A 98 -11.85 0.15 -6.07
CA SER A 98 -11.07 0.22 -7.31
C SER A 98 -11.92 0.49 -8.57
N LEU A 99 -13.25 0.38 -8.48
CA LEU A 99 -14.20 0.68 -9.56
C LEU A 99 -14.77 2.09 -9.44
N GLN A 100 -14.98 2.59 -8.21
CA GLN A 100 -15.48 3.94 -7.94
C GLN A 100 -14.33 4.96 -7.99
N TRP A 101 -13.66 5.02 -9.14
CA TRP A 101 -12.73 6.10 -9.47
C TRP A 101 -13.53 7.35 -9.86
N GLN A 102 -14.10 8.03 -8.88
CA GLN A 102 -14.59 9.41 -9.04
C GLN A 102 -13.50 10.36 -8.58
N THR A 103 -12.47 10.53 -9.40
CA THR A 103 -11.62 11.71 -9.29
C THR A 103 -12.16 12.70 -10.31
N ASP A 104 -12.58 13.88 -9.87
CA ASP A 104 -12.63 15.02 -10.77
C ASP A 104 -11.25 15.12 -11.44
N ASP A 105 -11.15 14.89 -12.75
CA ASP A 105 -9.90 14.94 -13.52
C ASP A 105 -9.11 16.24 -13.29
N THR A 106 -9.79 17.28 -12.79
CA THR A 106 -9.20 18.56 -12.40
C THR A 106 -8.25 18.49 -11.20
N ALA A 107 -8.38 17.55 -10.26
CA ALA A 107 -7.50 17.48 -9.08
C ALA A 107 -6.05 17.11 -9.47
N LEU A 108 -5.88 16.09 -10.31
CA LEU A 108 -4.55 15.66 -10.79
C LEU A 108 -3.89 16.73 -11.68
N LEU A 109 -4.67 17.47 -12.47
CA LEU A 109 -4.19 18.57 -13.31
C LEU A 109 -3.60 19.75 -12.52
N HIS A 110 -4.02 19.96 -11.27
CA HIS A 110 -3.53 21.05 -10.41
C HIS A 110 -2.44 20.62 -9.42
N ASN A 111 -1.88 19.42 -9.57
CA ASN A 111 -0.83 18.89 -8.68
C ASN A 111 -1.26 18.87 -7.20
N ARG A 112 -2.54 18.58 -6.94
CA ARG A 112 -3.10 18.47 -5.58
C ARG A 112 -4.12 17.34 -5.50
N LEU A 113 -4.07 16.55 -4.43
CA LEU A 113 -5.15 15.65 -4.06
C LEU A 113 -6.20 16.45 -3.30
N VAL A 114 -7.46 16.36 -3.71
CA VAL A 114 -8.60 16.93 -3.00
C VAL A 114 -9.40 15.77 -2.43
N VAL A 115 -9.56 15.75 -1.10
CA VAL A 115 -10.40 14.79 -0.39
C VAL A 115 -11.62 15.55 0.11
N TYR A 116 -12.79 15.14 -0.36
CA TYR A 116 -14.05 15.67 0.11
C TYR A 116 -14.43 14.98 1.42
N VAL A 117 -14.68 15.76 2.46
CA VAL A 117 -15.14 15.29 3.76
C VAL A 117 -16.63 15.57 3.85
N ASP A 118 -17.42 14.51 3.96
CA ASP A 118 -18.86 14.62 4.20
C ASP A 118 -19.08 14.66 5.72
N ASP A 119 -19.39 15.84 6.26
CA ASP A 119 -19.89 15.94 7.63
C ASP A 119 -21.41 15.75 7.56
N GLU A 120 -21.92 14.65 8.13
CA GLU A 120 -23.37 14.36 8.22
C GLU A 120 -24.18 15.50 8.90
N ARG A 121 -23.53 16.55 9.41
CA ARG A 121 -24.10 17.72 10.07
C ARG A 121 -24.10 19.00 9.22
N GLY A 122 -23.45 19.03 8.06
CA GLY A 122 -23.24 20.22 7.24
C GLY A 122 -23.89 20.15 5.85
N LEU A 123 -24.52 21.23 5.40
CA LEU A 123 -25.03 21.40 4.02
C LEU A 123 -23.90 21.62 2.98
N PHE A 124 -22.63 21.45 3.37
CA PHE A 124 -21.45 21.70 2.55
C PHE A 124 -20.40 20.61 2.80
N SER A 125 -19.82 20.06 1.74
CA SER A 125 -18.63 19.20 1.83
C SER A 125 -17.40 20.07 2.09
N GLU A 126 -16.66 19.80 3.16
CA GLU A 126 -15.35 20.43 3.37
C GLU A 126 -14.29 19.74 2.50
N GLU A 127 -13.37 20.52 1.92
CA GLU A 127 -12.30 20.00 1.06
C GLU A 127 -10.96 20.01 1.79
N LEU A 128 -10.36 18.84 1.99
CA LEU A 128 -8.96 18.72 2.38
C LEU A 128 -8.08 18.69 1.14
N LYS A 129 -7.07 19.57 1.06
CA LYS A 129 -6.20 19.72 -0.10
C LYS A 129 -4.76 19.35 0.26
N PHE A 130 -4.28 18.26 -0.30
CA PHE A 130 -2.92 17.77 -0.10
C PHE A 130 -2.06 18.06 -1.34
N PRO A 131 -0.83 18.58 -1.21
CA PRO A 131 0.09 18.72 -2.33
C PRO A 131 0.38 17.35 -2.97
N ALA A 132 0.36 17.27 -4.30
CA ALA A 132 0.65 16.00 -4.98
C ALA A 132 2.09 15.52 -4.76
N THR A 133 3.00 16.39 -4.33
CA THR A 133 4.36 16.00 -3.89
C THR A 133 4.34 15.05 -2.70
N LEU A 134 3.29 15.04 -1.88
CA LEU A 134 3.13 14.06 -0.81
C LEU A 134 2.76 12.68 -1.36
N LEU A 135 2.10 12.60 -2.51
CA LEU A 135 1.66 11.33 -3.12
C LEU A 135 2.82 10.51 -3.67
N SER A 136 3.95 11.15 -3.99
CA SER A 136 5.19 10.45 -4.35
C SER A 136 5.86 9.75 -3.15
N GLN A 137 5.42 10.02 -1.92
CA GLN A 137 5.99 9.45 -0.69
C GLN A 137 4.87 8.95 0.25
N PRO A 138 4.27 7.79 -0.04
CA PRO A 138 3.11 7.27 0.70
C PRO A 138 3.31 7.23 2.22
N GLU A 139 4.50 6.83 2.68
CA GLU A 139 4.81 6.79 4.12
C GLU A 139 4.71 8.17 4.80
N GLN A 140 5.09 9.25 4.10
CA GLN A 140 4.98 10.60 4.65
C GLN A 140 3.53 11.08 4.66
N PHE A 141 2.75 10.69 3.65
CA PHE A 141 1.33 10.99 3.62
C PHE A 141 0.60 10.28 4.78
N ASP A 142 0.89 9.00 5.02
CA ASP A 142 0.32 8.24 6.14
C ASP A 142 0.66 8.90 7.49
N ARG A 143 1.92 9.26 7.73
CA ARG A 143 2.32 9.98 8.96
C ARG A 143 1.59 11.31 9.13
N LEU A 144 1.42 12.08 8.05
CA LEU A 144 0.68 13.34 8.10
C LEU A 144 -0.79 13.11 8.49
N VAL A 145 -1.43 12.07 7.96
CA VAL A 145 -2.81 11.72 8.30
C VAL A 145 -2.92 11.31 9.78
N ASP A 146 -1.94 10.56 10.30
CA ASP A 146 -1.88 10.19 11.72
C ASP A 146 -1.71 11.41 12.63
N ASP A 147 -0.82 12.34 12.25
CA ASP A 147 -0.62 13.61 12.97
C ASP A 147 -1.90 14.45 13.01
N LEU A 148 -2.59 14.59 11.86
CA LEU A 148 -3.88 15.29 11.76
C LEU A 148 -4.95 14.63 12.63
N THR A 149 -5.00 13.30 12.65
CA THR A 149 -5.95 12.54 13.48
C THR A 149 -5.70 12.75 14.97
N THR A 150 -4.43 12.81 15.36
CA THR A 150 -4.01 13.09 16.74
C THR A 150 -4.45 14.49 17.15
N MET A 151 -4.18 15.50 16.31
CA MET A 151 -4.60 16.88 16.56
C MET A 151 -6.12 17.06 16.67
N ALA A 152 -6.90 16.27 15.92
CA ALA A 152 -8.36 16.33 15.96
C ALA A 152 -8.98 15.64 17.18
N SER A 153 -8.20 14.81 17.88
CA SER A 153 -8.63 14.08 19.08
C SER A 153 -8.39 14.83 20.39
N ASP A 154 -7.64 15.95 20.34
CA ASP A 154 -7.36 16.88 21.44
C ASP A 154 -8.35 18.07 21.46
#